data_AF-A0A9D4A457-F1
#
_entry.id   AF-A0A9D4A457-F1
#
_cell.length_a   1.000
_cell.length_b   1.000
_cell.length_c   1.000
_cell.angle_alpha   90.00
_cell.angle_beta   90.00
_cell.angle_gamma   90.00
#
_symmetry.space_group_name_H-M   'P 1'
#
loop_
_entity.id
_entity.type
_entity.pdbx_description
1 polymer ?
#
loop_
_entity_poly.entity_id
_entity_poly.type
_entity_poly.pdbx_seq_one_letter_code
_entity_poly.pdbx_strand_id
1 'polypeptide(L)'
;MRRIYIEKLLQIRDPVPSFLVEVGHIADVQELSKPEPTVITGRFVLDMAERPKLAAIVLSPNDIPIIDLSKLMSSDEHVLEIMKLKVECQGWGFFQVLNHGIDLELLENIEK
;
A
#
# COMPACT_ATOMS: atom_id res chain seq x y z
N MET A 1 -53.37 12.80 12.84
CA MET A 1 -51.99 13.21 13.17
C MET A 1 -50.88 12.24 12.71
N ARG A 2 -51.15 11.10 12.04
CA ARG A 2 -50.11 10.16 11.58
C ARG A 2 -49.88 10.10 10.06
N ARG A 3 -50.59 10.90 9.25
CA ARG A 3 -50.44 10.93 7.79
C ARG A 3 -49.43 11.96 7.26
N ILE A 4 -49.07 12.97 8.06
CA ILE A 4 -48.21 14.09 7.61
C ILE A 4 -46.71 13.75 7.75
N TYR A 5 -46.37 12.77 8.60
CA TYR A 5 -44.97 12.34 8.81
C TYR A 5 -44.44 11.42 7.70
N ILE A 6 -45.31 10.78 6.92
CA ILE A 6 -44.88 9.79 5.91
C ILE A 6 -44.52 10.47 4.58
N GLU A 7 -45.19 11.58 4.23
CA GLU A 7 -44.88 12.39 3.04
C GLU A 7 -43.54 13.13 3.18
N LYS A 8 -43.10 13.46 4.39
CA LYS A 8 -41.84 14.19 4.62
C LYS A 8 -40.59 13.31 4.58
N LEU A 9 -40.75 11.99 4.48
CA LEU A 9 -39.65 11.01 4.41
C LEU A 9 -39.35 10.54 2.98
N LEU A 10 -40.11 10.98 1.98
CA LEU A 10 -39.89 10.60 0.57
C LEU A 10 -39.11 11.64 -0.24
N GLN A 11 -38.67 12.74 0.38
CA GLN A 11 -38.00 13.87 -0.30
C GLN A 11 -36.49 13.99 -0.02
N ILE A 12 -35.83 12.92 0.47
CA ILE A 12 -34.37 12.88 0.60
C ILE A 12 -33.87 11.65 -0.15
N ARG A 13 -33.93 11.73 -1.49
CA ARG A 13 -33.01 10.98 -2.34
C ARG A 13 -31.98 11.98 -2.81
N ASP A 14 -30.83 11.98 -2.16
CA ASP A 14 -29.65 12.61 -2.73
C ASP A 14 -29.48 12.11 -4.17
N PRO A 15 -29.15 12.98 -5.14
CA PRO A 15 -28.88 12.54 -6.49
C PRO A 15 -27.76 11.50 -6.41
N VAL A 16 -28.07 10.26 -6.81
CA VAL A 16 -27.07 9.22 -6.97
C VAL A 16 -26.01 9.81 -7.90
N PRO A 17 -24.75 9.97 -7.47
CA PRO A 17 -23.69 10.39 -8.36
C PRO A 17 -23.68 9.38 -9.50
N SER A 18 -23.92 9.85 -10.73
CA SER A 18 -23.92 9.02 -11.93
C SER A 18 -22.49 8.63 -12.28
N PHE A 19 -21.85 7.85 -11.41
CA PHE A 19 -20.73 7.03 -11.81
C PHE A 19 -21.35 5.73 -12.28
N LEU A 20 -21.53 5.62 -13.59
CA LEU A 20 -21.82 4.36 -14.25
C LEU A 20 -20.57 3.48 -14.04
N VAL A 21 -20.53 2.78 -12.91
CA VAL A 21 -19.46 1.83 -12.62
C VAL A 21 -19.86 0.52 -13.29
N GLU A 22 -19.27 0.24 -14.45
CA GLU A 22 -19.34 -1.11 -15.01
C GLU A 22 -18.58 -2.06 -14.09
N VAL A 23 -19.34 -2.85 -13.32
CA VAL A 23 -18.81 -3.88 -12.42
C VAL A 23 -17.96 -4.84 -13.26
N GLY A 24 -16.64 -4.84 -13.01
CA GLY A 24 -15.65 -5.69 -13.71
C GLY A 24 -14.64 -4.93 -14.56
N HIS A 25 -14.87 -3.65 -14.88
CA HIS A 25 -13.88 -2.84 -15.60
C HIS A 25 -12.95 -2.11 -14.61
N ILE A 26 -11.68 -2.51 -14.56
CA ILE A 26 -10.64 -1.79 -13.80
C ILE A 26 -10.00 -0.78 -14.76
N ALA A 27 -10.37 0.49 -14.59
CA ALA A 27 -9.74 1.59 -15.32
C ALA A 27 -8.24 1.71 -14.98
N ASP A 28 -7.44 1.99 -16.00
CA ASP A 28 -6.01 2.29 -15.87
C ASP A 28 -5.81 3.60 -15.11
N VAL A 29 -5.15 3.52 -13.95
CA VAL A 29 -4.90 4.67 -13.08
C VAL A 29 -4.00 5.70 -13.76
N GLN A 30 -3.08 5.28 -14.63
CA GLN A 30 -2.21 6.19 -15.39
C GLN A 30 -3.01 6.99 -16.41
N GLU A 31 -4.02 6.39 -17.05
CA GLU A 31 -4.90 7.12 -17.96
C GLU A 31 -5.82 8.09 -17.24
N LEU A 32 -6.33 7.68 -16.08
CA LEU A 32 -7.16 8.52 -15.21
C LEU A 32 -6.41 9.72 -14.63
N SER A 33 -5.08 9.65 -14.50
CA SER A 33 -4.27 10.76 -13.97
C SER A 33 -3.87 11.79 -15.04
N LYS A 34 -3.84 11.42 -16.34
CA LYS A 34 -3.50 12.34 -17.46
C LYS A 34 -4.25 13.68 -17.44
N PRO A 35 -5.57 13.75 -17.15
CA PRO A 35 -6.31 15.02 -17.15
C PRO A 35 -6.16 15.84 -15.86
N GLU A 36 -5.27 15.48 -14.93
CA GLU A 36 -5.07 16.14 -13.63
C GLU A 36 -6.39 16.36 -12.84
N PRO A 37 -7.12 15.28 -12.54
CA PRO A 37 -8.41 15.39 -11.89
C PRO A 37 -8.30 16.02 -10.49
N THR A 38 -9.13 17.03 -10.22
CA THR A 38 -9.20 17.68 -8.90
C THR A 38 -9.86 16.78 -7.84
N VAL A 39 -10.53 15.70 -8.25
CA VAL A 39 -11.28 14.79 -7.37
C VAL A 39 -10.95 13.34 -7.72
N ILE A 40 -10.55 12.57 -6.72
CA ILE A 40 -10.32 11.12 -6.83
C ILE A 40 -11.68 10.42 -6.87
N THR A 41 -11.85 9.46 -7.79
CA THR A 41 -13.09 8.68 -7.85
C THR A 41 -13.27 7.83 -6.60
N GLY A 42 -14.51 7.74 -6.10
CA GLY A 42 -14.81 7.13 -4.80
C GLY A 42 -14.31 5.69 -4.64
N ARG A 43 -14.12 4.94 -5.74
CA ARG A 43 -13.57 3.57 -5.73
C ARG A 43 -12.11 3.45 -5.29
N PHE A 44 -11.33 4.54 -5.36
CA PHE A 44 -9.94 4.59 -4.86
C PHE A 44 -9.83 5.27 -3.49
N VAL A 45 -10.95 5.76 -2.96
CA VAL A 45 -11.00 6.43 -1.66
C VAL A 45 -11.27 5.37 -0.59
N LEU A 46 -10.27 5.13 0.26
CA LEU A 46 -10.43 4.24 1.41
C LEU A 46 -11.46 4.79 2.41
N ASP A 47 -12.12 3.88 3.11
CA ASP A 47 -12.98 4.20 4.24
C ASP A 47 -12.20 4.95 5.32
N MET A 48 -12.87 5.85 6.03
CA MET A 48 -12.23 6.72 7.03
C MET A 48 -11.42 5.95 8.08
N ALA A 49 -11.81 4.72 8.41
CA ALA A 49 -11.14 3.85 9.37
C ALA A 49 -9.83 3.24 8.84
N GLU A 50 -9.73 3.04 7.53
CA GLU A 50 -8.59 2.40 6.85
C GLU A 50 -7.59 3.41 6.28
N ARG A 51 -7.96 4.70 6.24
CA ARG A 51 -7.06 5.75 5.78
C ARG A 51 -5.79 5.79 6.65
N PRO A 52 -4.60 5.88 6.02
CA PRO A 52 -3.35 5.99 6.74
C PRO A 52 -3.38 7.20 7.68
N LYS A 53 -3.05 6.98 8.96
CA LYS A 53 -2.91 8.06 9.93
C LYS A 53 -1.50 8.62 9.82
N LEU A 54 -1.36 9.90 9.46
CA LEU A 54 -0.05 10.55 9.29
C LEU A 54 0.85 10.38 10.52
N ALA A 55 0.28 10.47 11.72
CA ALA A 55 0.99 10.24 12.97
C ALA A 55 1.52 8.80 13.12
N ALA A 56 0.83 7.79 12.57
CA ALA A 56 1.30 6.41 12.63
C ALA A 56 2.47 6.15 11.68
N ILE A 57 2.54 6.86 10.55
CA ILE A 57 3.64 6.73 9.55
C ILE A 57 4.94 7.32 10.11
N VAL A 58 4.87 8.46 10.79
CA VAL A 58 6.05 9.15 11.35
C VAL A 58 6.55 8.48 12.63
N LEU A 59 5.66 7.83 13.39
CA LEU A 59 5.98 7.21 14.68
C LEU A 59 6.31 5.71 14.59
N SER A 60 6.38 5.12 13.40
CA SER A 60 6.86 3.76 13.23
C SER A 60 8.35 3.77 12.80
N PRO A 61 9.32 3.88 13.73
CA PRO A 61 10.74 3.61 13.47
C PRO A 61 10.97 2.11 13.37
N ASN A 62 10.03 1.40 12.75
CA ASN A 62 10.08 -0.03 12.56
C ASN A 62 10.99 -0.23 11.35
N ASP A 63 12.29 -0.08 11.60
CA ASP A 63 13.35 -0.32 10.62
C ASP A 63 13.21 -1.76 10.16
N ILE A 64 12.72 -1.92 8.93
CA ILE A 64 12.61 -3.23 8.29
C ILE A 64 13.98 -3.91 8.42
N PRO A 65 14.07 -5.14 8.96
CA PRO A 65 15.36 -5.77 9.19
C PRO A 65 16.17 -5.85 7.90
N ILE A 66 17.48 -5.61 7.99
CA ILE A 66 18.39 -5.66 6.84
C ILE A 66 19.28 -6.89 6.96
N ILE A 67 19.33 -7.73 5.93
CA ILE A 67 20.21 -8.91 5.85
C ILE A 67 21.32 -8.64 4.84
N ASP A 68 22.58 -8.78 5.25
CA ASP A 68 23.74 -8.63 4.37
C ASP A 68 24.13 -10.00 3.79
N LEU A 69 23.83 -10.23 2.52
CA LEU A 69 24.06 -11.54 1.89
C LEU A 69 25.55 -11.84 1.70
N SER A 70 26.43 -10.84 1.72
CA SER A 70 27.88 -11.08 1.67
C SER A 70 28.38 -11.76 2.94
N LYS A 71 27.75 -11.48 4.10
CA LYS A 71 28.11 -12.08 5.39
C LYS A 71 27.72 -13.54 5.50
N LEU A 72 26.71 -13.98 4.74
CA LEU A 72 26.37 -15.40 4.63
C LEU A 72 27.49 -16.21 3.96
N MET A 73 28.36 -15.57 3.17
CA MET A 73 29.50 -16.21 2.54
C MET A 73 30.82 -15.99 3.32
N SER A 74 30.78 -15.26 4.44
CA SER A 74 31.93 -14.96 5.30
C SER A 74 32.20 -16.10 6.27
N SER A 75 33.48 -16.49 6.45
CA SER A 75 33.86 -17.50 7.45
C SER A 75 33.52 -17.09 8.88
N ASP A 76 33.61 -15.79 9.16
CA ASP A 76 33.60 -15.26 10.52
C ASP A 76 32.19 -14.81 10.93
N GLU A 77 31.38 -14.36 9.96
CA GLU A 77 30.06 -13.76 10.19
C GLU A 77 28.89 -14.65 9.74
N HIS A 78 29.12 -15.72 8.98
CA HIS A 78 28.06 -16.57 8.42
C HIS A 78 27.07 -17.08 9.48
N VAL A 79 27.58 -17.56 10.62
CA VAL A 79 26.71 -18.10 11.69
C VAL A 79 25.84 -17.02 12.32
N LEU A 80 26.36 -15.80 12.47
CA LEU A 80 25.59 -14.69 13.03
C LEU A 80 24.52 -14.22 12.05
N GLU A 81 24.88 -14.08 10.78
CA GLU A 81 23.95 -13.56 9.77
C GLU A 81 22.84 -14.58 9.43
N ILE A 82 23.15 -15.89 9.40
CA ILE A 82 22.11 -16.92 9.18
C ILE A 82 21.13 -17.01 10.37
N MET A 83 21.62 -16.79 11.59
CA MET A 83 20.76 -16.73 12.78
C MET A 83 19.88 -15.49 12.77
N LYS A 84 20.44 -14.34 12.37
CA LYS A 84 19.66 -13.12 12.14
C LYS A 84 18.58 -13.36 11.11
N LEU A 85 18.92 -13.87 9.93
CA LEU A 85 17.95 -14.20 8.88
C LEU A 85 16.82 -15.09 9.42
N LYS A 86 17.14 -16.15 10.17
CA LYS A 86 16.12 -17.02 10.78
C LYS A 86 15.19 -16.26 11.74
N VAL A 87 15.76 -15.44 12.62
CA VAL A 87 15.00 -14.67 13.62
C VAL A 87 14.08 -13.66 12.93
N GLU A 88 14.60 -12.91 11.96
CA GLU A 88 13.82 -11.91 11.24
C GLU A 88 12.73 -12.55 10.35
N CYS A 89 13.02 -13.70 9.73
CA CYS A 89 12.00 -14.47 9.00
C CYS A 89 10.85 -14.94 9.89
N GLN A 90 11.12 -15.30 11.15
CA GLN A 90 10.11 -15.78 12.08
C GLN A 90 9.37 -14.65 12.81
N GLY A 91 10.07 -13.58 13.15
CA GLY A 91 9.53 -12.44 13.86
C GLY A 91 8.82 -11.46 12.93
N TRP A 92 9.53 -10.95 11.94
CA TRP A 92 9.01 -9.97 10.98
C TRP A 92 8.32 -10.62 9.79
N GLY A 93 8.88 -11.70 9.24
CA GLY A 93 8.43 -12.29 7.98
C GLY A 93 8.73 -11.45 6.74
N PHE A 94 9.43 -10.32 6.91
CA PHE A 94 9.87 -9.41 5.85
C PHE A 94 11.19 -8.75 6.23
N PHE A 95 12.09 -8.56 5.26
CA PHE A 95 13.41 -7.96 5.45
C PHE A 95 13.91 -7.36 4.13
N GLN A 96 14.85 -6.42 4.22
CA GLN A 96 15.62 -5.90 3.08
C GLN A 96 16.93 -6.68 2.96
N VAL A 97 17.53 -6.69 1.77
CA VAL A 97 18.82 -7.34 1.53
C VAL A 97 19.86 -6.33 1.03
N LEU A 98 21.09 -6.47 1.52
CA LEU A 98 22.28 -5.76 1.01
C LEU A 98 23.26 -6.76 0.42
N ASN A 99 24.15 -6.26 -0.44
CA ASN A 99 25.24 -7.02 -1.05
C ASN A 99 24.76 -8.34 -1.66
N HIS A 100 23.61 -8.31 -2.34
CA HIS A 100 22.96 -9.47 -2.93
C HIS A 100 23.67 -10.01 -4.19
N GLY A 101 24.72 -9.32 -4.66
CA GLY A 101 25.51 -9.74 -5.83
C GLY A 101 24.81 -9.53 -7.18
N ILE A 102 23.71 -8.78 -7.20
CA ILE A 102 23.06 -8.36 -8.46
C ILE A 102 23.72 -7.06 -8.88
N ASP A 103 24.07 -6.99 -10.15
CA ASP A 103 24.69 -5.81 -10.76
C ASP A 103 23.76 -4.59 -10.67
N LEU A 104 24.30 -3.43 -10.29
CA LEU A 104 23.53 -2.20 -10.13
C LEU A 104 23.06 -1.65 -11.49
N GLU A 105 23.84 -1.80 -12.56
CA GLU A 105 23.43 -1.41 -13.91
C GLU A 105 22.24 -2.25 -14.39
N LEU A 106 22.21 -3.54 -14.03
CA LEU A 106 21.05 -4.39 -14.30
C LEU A 106 19.80 -3.89 -13.57
N LEU A 107 19.92 -3.49 -12.30
CA LEU A 107 18.80 -2.94 -11.53
C LEU A 107 18.32 -1.62 -12.15
N GLU A 108 19.23 -0.70 -12.49
CA GLU A 108 18.89 0.57 -13.15
C GLU A 108 18.20 0.37 -14.50
N ASN A 109 18.55 -0.68 -15.23
CA ASN A 109 17.92 -1.00 -16.52
C ASN A 109 16.52 -1.60 -16.37
N ILE A 110 16.20 -2.24 -15.24
CA ILE A 110 14.86 -2.79 -14.94
C ILE A 110 13.91 -1.72 -14.39
N GLU A 111 14.44 -0.71 -13.68
CA GLU A 111 13.64 0.37 -13.08
C GLU A 111 13.05 1.34 -14.12
N LYS A 112 13.66 1.43 -15.31
CA LYS A 112 13.21 2.30 -16.42
C LYS A 112 11.96 1.78 -17.12
#